data_AF-A0A934L0A6-F1
#
_entry.id   AF-A0A934L0A6-F1
#
_cell.length_a   1.000
_cell.length_b   1.000
_cell.length_c   1.000
_cell.angle_alpha   90.00
_cell.angle_beta   90.00
_cell.angle_gamma   90.00
#
_symmetry.space_group_name_H-M   'P 1'
#
loop_
_entity.id
_entity.type
_entity.pdbx_description
1 polymer ?
#
loop_
_entity_poly.entity_id
_entity_poly.type
_entity_poly.pdbx_seq_one_letter_code
_entity_poly.pdbx_strand_id
1 'polypeptide(L)'
;MRSALAIPFLASAAAAQLPFISPTTANGAEASSNNIFPFANTTIRRYQQIHGDLPQTILSVSRLAFRFNTPTAVTTYTGTRAIDMEMDMGNGPASYADYSRTMSNNFSGPITTVVARRIVNWGPQGTSVSPGPQSFATNMDITLDAPYLWIPISPTLTWEARIFGNPATGTFAVLDAGSITTASATTVGTGCVCTGRTTAQTASISVADMQGYLGFAIGTTNGTPSSQVYSAIGFSNPNLPIPGLCANSHTDLTFLIANGVTSAVPAANTTRVAQVSRMFDSSGTTTSTDGLVFTTSTLGYGLPVEFN
;
A
#
# COMPACT_ATOMS: atom_id res chain seq x y z
N MET A 1 63.59 8.87 -6.63
CA MET A 1 62.68 8.68 -7.78
C MET A 1 61.91 7.36 -7.63
N ARG A 2 60.81 7.33 -6.86
CA ARG A 2 59.86 6.19 -6.80
C ARG A 2 58.50 6.69 -6.29
N SER A 3 57.63 7.16 -7.18
CA SER A 3 56.21 7.46 -6.92
C SER A 3 55.54 7.92 -8.23
N ALA A 4 55.17 6.99 -9.11
CA ALA A 4 54.41 7.31 -10.32
C ALA A 4 53.62 6.12 -10.91
N LEU A 5 53.14 5.18 -10.07
CA LEU A 5 52.54 3.92 -10.56
C LEU A 5 51.26 3.49 -9.82
N ALA A 6 50.49 4.45 -9.29
CA ALA A 6 49.23 4.16 -8.57
C ALA A 6 47.97 4.84 -9.17
N ILE A 7 48.09 5.58 -10.28
CA ILE A 7 47.01 6.41 -10.81
C ILE A 7 45.97 5.67 -11.69
N PRO A 8 46.27 4.59 -12.46
CA PRO A 8 45.28 4.05 -13.40
C PRO A 8 44.19 3.16 -12.75
N PHE A 9 44.36 2.69 -11.51
CA PHE A 9 43.39 1.80 -10.85
C PHE A 9 42.21 2.53 -10.19
N LEU A 10 42.32 3.85 -9.96
CA LEU A 10 41.24 4.64 -9.36
C LEU A 10 40.17 5.03 -10.40
N ALA A 11 40.53 5.16 -11.67
CA ALA A 11 39.60 5.55 -12.73
C ALA A 11 38.61 4.45 -13.12
N SER A 12 39.00 3.17 -13.03
CA SER A 12 38.11 2.03 -13.34
C SER A 12 37.05 1.78 -12.27
N ALA A 13 37.29 2.20 -11.02
CA ALA A 13 36.32 2.07 -9.93
C ALA A 13 35.11 2.99 -10.08
N ALA A 14 35.25 4.14 -10.75
CA ALA A 14 34.16 5.09 -10.97
C ALA A 14 33.14 4.61 -12.03
N ALA A 15 33.59 3.81 -13.00
CA ALA A 15 32.73 3.30 -14.08
C ALA A 15 31.81 2.13 -13.65
N ALA A 16 31.97 1.59 -12.44
CA ALA A 16 31.24 0.41 -11.98
C ALA A 16 29.96 0.72 -11.17
N GLN A 17 29.60 1.99 -10.97
CA GLN A 17 28.36 2.37 -10.27
C GLN A 17 27.16 2.32 -11.21
N LEU A 18 26.79 1.11 -11.62
CA LEU A 18 25.56 0.90 -12.36
C LEU A 18 24.35 1.01 -11.41
N PRO A 19 23.25 1.66 -11.83
CA PRO A 19 22.02 1.64 -11.05
C PRO A 19 21.53 0.21 -10.92
N PHE A 20 21.11 -0.17 -9.72
CA PHE A 20 20.34 -1.39 -9.51
C PHE A 20 18.86 -1.07 -9.61
N ILE A 21 18.11 -1.84 -10.39
CA ILE A 21 16.67 -1.66 -10.56
C ILE A 21 15.96 -2.73 -9.74
N SER A 22 15.12 -2.30 -8.81
CA SER A 22 14.26 -3.16 -8.00
C SER A 22 12.80 -2.69 -8.07
N PRO A 23 11.84 -3.58 -8.35
CA PRO A 23 12.05 -5.00 -8.65
C PRO A 23 12.79 -5.19 -9.98
N THR A 24 13.61 -6.23 -10.11
CA THR A 24 14.40 -6.53 -11.32
C THR A 24 13.55 -6.61 -12.60
N THR A 25 12.29 -7.03 -12.48
CA THR A 25 11.31 -7.06 -13.58
C THR A 25 11.03 -5.67 -14.17
N ALA A 26 11.20 -4.60 -13.39
CA ALA A 26 11.01 -3.23 -13.86
C ALA A 26 12.07 -2.83 -14.89
N ASN A 27 13.22 -3.50 -15.00
CA ASN A 27 14.27 -3.09 -15.94
C ASN A 27 13.84 -3.15 -17.42
N GLY A 28 12.94 -4.08 -17.79
CA GLY A 28 12.55 -4.29 -19.19
C GLY A 28 11.05 -4.23 -19.46
N ALA A 29 10.21 -4.16 -18.43
CA ALA A 29 8.76 -4.19 -18.56
C ALA A 29 8.14 -2.95 -17.94
N GLU A 30 7.14 -2.38 -18.62
CA GLU A 30 6.18 -1.48 -17.98
C GLU A 30 5.30 -2.33 -17.07
N ALA A 31 4.96 -1.80 -15.90
CA ALA A 31 4.07 -2.53 -15.03
C ALA A 31 2.59 -2.32 -15.40
N SER A 32 1.72 -3.14 -14.81
CA SER A 32 0.29 -3.16 -15.15
C SER A 32 -0.58 -2.29 -14.24
N SER A 33 -0.01 -1.56 -13.27
CA SER A 33 -0.77 -0.69 -12.38
C SER A 33 -0.06 0.61 -12.01
N ASN A 34 -0.78 1.38 -11.18
CA ASN A 34 -0.40 2.71 -10.74
C ASN A 34 -0.08 2.68 -9.25
N ASN A 35 1.11 3.12 -8.86
CA ASN A 35 1.40 3.42 -7.47
C ASN A 35 1.12 4.90 -7.23
N ILE A 36 0.01 5.17 -6.58
CA ILE A 36 -0.36 6.54 -6.20
C ILE A 36 0.34 6.93 -4.89
N PHE A 37 0.83 5.97 -4.11
CA PHE A 37 1.35 6.20 -2.76
C PHE A 37 2.88 6.02 -2.65
N PRO A 38 3.56 6.76 -1.77
CA PRO A 38 3.08 7.94 -1.07
C PRO A 38 3.20 9.21 -1.95
N PHE A 39 4.04 9.17 -2.98
CA PHE A 39 4.54 10.38 -3.62
C PHE A 39 3.59 10.99 -4.65
N ALA A 40 2.67 10.22 -5.25
CA ALA A 40 1.66 10.74 -6.16
C ALA A 40 0.32 11.06 -5.45
N ASN A 41 0.30 11.16 -4.12
CA ASN A 41 -0.90 11.44 -3.32
C ASN A 41 -0.69 12.57 -2.32
N THR A 42 -1.70 13.42 -2.11
CA THR A 42 -1.62 14.56 -1.17
C THR A 42 -1.87 14.18 0.30
N THR A 43 -2.39 12.98 0.58
CA THR A 43 -2.60 12.47 1.95
C THR A 43 -1.27 12.08 2.59
N ILE A 44 -1.00 12.77 3.69
CA ILE A 44 0.12 12.59 4.62
C ILE A 44 0.05 11.19 5.26
N ARG A 45 1.12 10.39 5.14
CA ARG A 45 1.19 9.02 5.68
C ARG A 45 2.64 8.53 5.78
N ARG A 46 2.81 7.39 6.44
CA ARG A 46 4.03 6.56 6.35
C ARG A 46 3.88 5.56 5.20
N TYR A 47 4.99 5.27 4.53
CA TYR A 47 5.08 4.26 3.50
C TYR A 47 6.38 3.48 3.67
N GLN A 48 6.32 2.18 3.48
CA GLN A 48 7.48 1.31 3.62
C GLN A 48 7.52 0.34 2.45
N GLN A 49 8.73 0.08 1.96
CA GLN A 49 8.95 -0.89 0.89
C GLN A 49 10.14 -1.79 1.25
N ILE A 50 10.02 -3.05 0.86
CA ILE A 50 11.01 -4.10 1.09
C ILE A 50 11.58 -4.54 -0.26
N HIS A 51 12.89 -4.74 -0.31
CA HIS A 51 13.66 -5.14 -1.48
C HIS A 51 14.50 -6.38 -1.15
N GLY A 52 14.06 -7.55 -1.60
CA GLY A 52 14.71 -8.85 -1.43
C GLY A 52 15.29 -9.42 -2.71
N ASP A 53 15.27 -8.64 -3.80
CA ASP A 53 15.89 -8.97 -5.07
C ASP A 53 17.24 -8.24 -5.28
N LEU A 54 17.74 -7.55 -4.26
CA LEU A 54 19.05 -6.89 -4.32
C LEU A 54 20.19 -7.93 -4.44
N PRO A 55 21.30 -7.61 -5.15
CA PRO A 55 22.46 -8.49 -5.29
C PRO A 55 23.06 -8.81 -3.93
N GLN A 56 23.44 -10.05 -3.62
CA GLN A 56 23.99 -10.43 -2.31
C GLN A 56 25.47 -9.98 -2.12
N THR A 57 25.73 -8.71 -2.38
CA THR A 57 27.02 -8.01 -2.27
C THR A 57 26.81 -6.69 -1.55
N ILE A 58 27.85 -6.15 -0.91
CA ILE A 58 27.77 -4.83 -0.26
C ILE A 58 27.44 -3.76 -1.31
N LEU A 59 26.43 -2.93 -1.03
CA LEU A 59 26.06 -1.78 -1.86
C LEU A 59 26.13 -0.49 -1.06
N SER A 60 26.51 0.60 -1.74
CA SER A 60 26.35 1.95 -1.22
C SER A 60 25.18 2.62 -1.96
N VAL A 61 24.06 2.79 -1.26
CA VAL A 61 22.87 3.43 -1.80
C VAL A 61 22.99 4.92 -1.54
N SER A 62 23.06 5.75 -2.58
CA SER A 62 23.17 7.21 -2.45
C SER A 62 21.91 7.95 -2.88
N ARG A 63 21.03 7.29 -3.62
CA ARG A 63 19.73 7.81 -4.06
C ARG A 63 18.75 6.70 -4.36
N LEU A 64 17.46 7.00 -4.28
CA LEU A 64 16.39 6.22 -4.88
C LEU A 64 15.85 6.97 -6.09
N ALA A 65 15.70 6.29 -7.22
CA ALA A 65 15.14 6.87 -8.44
C ALA A 65 13.80 6.20 -8.74
N PHE A 66 12.83 7.00 -9.16
CA PHE A 66 11.49 6.53 -9.50
C PHE A 66 11.21 6.79 -10.98
N ARG A 67 10.29 6.01 -11.55
CA ARG A 67 9.74 6.25 -12.88
C ARG A 67 8.22 6.33 -12.80
N PHE A 68 7.63 7.08 -13.72
CA PHE A 68 6.17 7.18 -13.81
C PHE A 68 5.61 6.11 -14.74
N ASN A 69 4.33 5.76 -14.57
CA ASN A 69 3.67 4.76 -15.39
C ASN A 69 3.48 5.28 -16.82
N THR A 70 3.69 4.43 -17.82
CA THR A 70 3.44 4.74 -19.22
C THR A 70 1.94 4.92 -19.50
N PRO A 71 1.51 6.10 -19.98
CA PRO A 71 0.13 6.30 -20.40
C PRO A 71 -0.17 5.60 -21.74
N THR A 72 -1.45 5.38 -22.03
CA THR A 72 -1.90 4.84 -23.33
C THR A 72 -1.51 5.73 -24.50
N ALA A 73 -1.45 7.06 -24.29
CA ALA A 73 -1.03 8.04 -25.29
C ALA A 73 0.03 8.98 -24.70
N VAL A 74 0.97 9.42 -25.55
CA VAL A 74 2.03 10.36 -25.17
C VAL A 74 1.43 11.59 -24.50
N THR A 75 1.87 11.85 -23.27
CA THR A 75 1.39 12.95 -22.42
C THR A 75 2.57 13.71 -21.85
N THR A 76 2.49 15.03 -21.79
CA THR A 76 3.48 15.88 -21.13
C THR A 76 2.99 16.26 -19.74
N TYR A 77 3.74 15.84 -18.72
CA TYR A 77 3.47 16.12 -17.31
C TYR A 77 4.31 17.30 -16.85
N THR A 78 3.64 18.45 -16.70
CA THR A 78 4.27 19.72 -16.29
C THR A 78 4.17 19.96 -14.78
N GLY A 79 3.46 19.09 -14.07
CA GLY A 79 3.24 19.21 -12.65
C GLY A 79 4.47 18.90 -11.81
N THR A 80 4.52 19.49 -10.63
CA THR A 80 5.58 19.30 -9.64
C THR A 80 5.01 18.92 -8.28
N ARG A 81 5.86 18.38 -7.41
CA ARG A 81 5.54 18.08 -6.02
C ARG A 81 6.65 18.55 -5.10
N ALA A 82 6.27 19.18 -3.99
CA ALA A 82 7.20 19.58 -2.94
C ALA A 82 6.92 18.70 -1.71
N ILE A 83 7.66 17.61 -1.58
CA ILE A 83 7.39 16.53 -0.63
C ILE A 83 8.15 16.83 0.67
N ASP A 84 7.47 17.30 1.72
CA ASP A 84 8.05 17.37 3.08
C ASP A 84 8.13 15.95 3.64
N MET A 85 9.34 15.41 3.76
CA MET A 85 9.53 14.02 4.15
C MET A 85 10.82 13.79 4.94
N GLU A 86 10.80 12.70 5.70
CA GLU A 86 11.95 12.04 6.30
C GLU A 86 12.01 10.60 5.79
N MET A 87 13.20 10.02 5.67
CA MET A 87 13.38 8.64 5.23
C MET A 87 14.41 7.89 6.08
N ASP A 88 14.07 6.67 6.42
CA ASP A 88 14.97 5.72 7.06
C ASP A 88 15.21 4.49 6.19
N MET A 89 16.37 3.87 6.38
CA MET A 89 16.76 2.59 5.80
C MET A 89 17.31 1.65 6.87
N GLY A 90 17.11 0.36 6.65
CA GLY A 90 17.61 -0.68 7.52
C GLY A 90 17.54 -2.05 6.85
N ASN A 91 18.11 -3.06 7.49
CA ASN A 91 17.92 -4.44 7.07
C ASN A 91 16.46 -4.84 7.29
N GLY A 92 15.87 -5.50 6.30
CA GLY A 92 14.50 -5.98 6.36
C GLY A 92 14.38 -7.37 6.98
N PRO A 93 13.18 -7.97 6.95
CA PRO A 93 12.96 -9.34 7.41
C PRO A 93 13.72 -10.38 6.56
N ALA A 94 13.80 -11.62 7.06
CA ALA A 94 14.48 -12.73 6.36
C ALA A 94 13.76 -13.15 5.07
N SER A 95 12.45 -12.92 4.98
CA SER A 95 11.66 -13.13 3.77
C SER A 95 10.63 -12.02 3.60
N TYR A 96 10.23 -11.77 2.36
CA TYR A 96 9.04 -10.95 2.05
C TYR A 96 7.78 -11.47 2.76
N ALA A 97 7.69 -12.79 2.97
CA ALA A 97 6.56 -13.43 3.64
C ALA A 97 6.51 -13.16 5.16
N ASP A 98 7.55 -12.56 5.74
CA ASP A 98 7.63 -12.25 7.17
C ASP A 98 7.30 -10.76 7.45
N TYR A 99 6.72 -10.05 6.49
CA TYR A 99 6.36 -8.64 6.68
C TYR A 99 5.26 -8.46 7.75
N SER A 100 5.48 -7.52 8.64
CA SER A 100 4.57 -7.07 9.68
C SER A 100 3.81 -5.81 9.28
N ARG A 101 2.54 -5.71 9.68
CA ARG A 101 1.76 -4.46 9.57
C ARG A 101 2.30 -3.35 10.47
N THR A 102 2.98 -3.72 11.55
CA THR A 102 3.68 -2.79 12.41
C THR A 102 5.01 -2.45 11.75
N MET A 103 5.08 -1.31 11.05
CA MET A 103 6.24 -0.94 10.20
C MET A 103 7.59 -1.03 10.92
N SER A 104 7.65 -0.74 12.22
CA SER A 104 8.88 -0.86 13.02
C SER A 104 9.40 -2.29 13.12
N ASN A 105 8.52 -3.29 13.06
CA ASN A 105 8.89 -4.71 13.15
C ASN A 105 9.48 -5.24 11.83
N ASN A 106 9.40 -4.47 10.73
CA ASN A 106 10.02 -4.84 9.45
C ASN A 106 11.51 -4.50 9.38
N PHE A 107 12.07 -3.89 10.43
CA PHE A 107 13.50 -3.69 10.55
C PHE A 107 14.10 -4.79 11.43
N SER A 108 15.02 -5.58 10.88
CA SER A 108 15.71 -6.67 11.60
C SER A 108 16.95 -6.20 12.36
N GLY A 109 17.28 -4.90 12.29
CA GLY A 109 18.45 -4.32 12.94
C GLY A 109 18.31 -2.81 13.12
N PRO A 110 19.43 -2.12 13.45
CA PRO A 110 19.42 -0.68 13.63
C PRO A 110 18.91 0.07 12.38
N ILE A 111 18.09 1.07 12.63
CA ILE A 111 17.51 1.94 11.60
C ILE A 111 18.43 3.14 11.43
N THR A 112 18.70 3.53 10.18
CA THR A 112 19.49 4.72 9.84
C THR A 112 18.62 5.74 9.13
N THR A 113 18.52 6.96 9.66
CA THR A 113 17.90 8.07 8.94
C THR A 113 18.81 8.49 7.80
N VAL A 114 18.35 8.30 6.56
CA VAL A 114 19.09 8.55 5.33
C VAL A 114 18.66 9.84 4.63
N VAL A 115 17.47 10.34 4.96
CA VAL A 115 17.01 11.69 4.59
C VAL A 115 16.43 12.30 5.85
N ALA A 116 17.15 13.23 6.47
CA ALA A 116 16.59 14.06 7.53
C ALA A 116 15.43 14.87 6.98
N ARG A 117 14.46 15.22 7.84
CA ARG A 117 13.24 15.89 7.41
C ARG A 117 13.53 17.13 6.55
N ARG A 118 13.11 17.11 5.29
CA ARG A 118 13.23 18.25 4.36
C ARG A 118 12.24 18.16 3.21
N ILE A 119 12.16 19.24 2.44
CA ILE A 119 11.42 19.26 1.18
C ILE A 119 12.24 18.59 0.08
N VAL A 120 11.68 17.54 -0.53
CA VAL A 120 12.17 16.90 -1.75
C VAL A 120 11.29 17.36 -2.91
N ASN A 121 11.88 18.08 -3.86
CA ASN A 121 11.15 18.59 -5.02
C ASN A 121 11.21 17.60 -6.17
N TRP A 122 10.05 17.21 -6.69
CA TRP A 122 9.88 16.35 -7.84
C TRP A 122 9.20 17.06 -9.01
N GLY A 123 9.55 16.63 -10.22
CA GLY A 123 9.01 17.16 -11.48
C GLY A 123 9.66 18.47 -11.94
N PRO A 124 9.22 19.02 -13.09
CA PRO A 124 8.20 18.47 -13.98
C PRO A 124 8.65 17.17 -14.62
N GLN A 125 7.81 16.14 -14.66
CA GLN A 125 8.19 14.78 -15.13
C GLN A 125 8.52 14.71 -16.62
N GLY A 126 8.02 15.66 -17.42
CA GLY A 126 8.33 15.76 -18.85
C GLY A 126 7.36 14.94 -19.71
N THR A 127 7.79 14.63 -20.94
CA THR A 127 6.97 13.91 -21.92
C THR A 127 7.16 12.41 -21.79
N SER A 128 6.05 11.68 -21.66
CA SER A 128 6.06 10.21 -21.61
C SER A 128 6.42 9.59 -22.95
N VAL A 129 7.05 8.41 -22.92
CA VAL A 129 7.13 7.53 -24.11
C VAL A 129 5.89 6.63 -24.22
N SER A 130 5.50 6.22 -25.43
CA SER A 130 4.46 5.18 -25.62
C SER A 130 4.71 4.44 -26.96
N PRO A 131 4.75 3.09 -26.96
CA PRO A 131 4.69 2.21 -25.78
C PRO A 131 5.93 2.36 -24.87
N GLY A 132 5.80 1.93 -23.61
CA GLY A 132 6.83 2.04 -22.58
C GLY A 132 7.99 1.04 -22.74
N PRO A 133 8.89 0.90 -21.75
CA PRO A 133 8.81 1.52 -20.43
C PRO A 133 9.34 2.95 -20.34
N GLN A 134 8.89 3.72 -19.33
CA GLN A 134 9.52 5.00 -19.02
C GLN A 134 10.94 4.83 -18.47
N SER A 135 11.82 5.78 -18.76
CA SER A 135 13.12 5.87 -18.11
C SER A 135 12.99 6.37 -16.67
N PHE A 136 13.95 6.01 -15.82
CA PHE A 136 14.10 6.63 -14.50
C PHE A 136 14.57 8.07 -14.70
N ALA A 137 13.67 9.01 -14.45
CA ALA A 137 13.95 10.42 -14.67
C ALA A 137 14.59 11.03 -13.42
N THR A 138 15.67 11.80 -13.60
CA THR A 138 16.46 12.37 -12.49
C THR A 138 15.71 13.43 -11.67
N ASN A 139 14.60 13.93 -12.20
CA ASN A 139 13.66 14.85 -11.54
C ASN A 139 12.67 14.15 -10.59
N MET A 140 12.80 12.83 -10.41
CA MET A 140 12.08 12.04 -9.42
C MET A 140 13.04 11.22 -8.57
N ASP A 141 14.22 11.78 -8.31
CA ASP A 141 15.20 11.18 -7.42
C ASP A 141 14.95 11.64 -5.97
N ILE A 142 15.23 10.75 -5.03
CA ILE A 142 15.43 11.07 -3.62
C ILE A 142 16.90 10.84 -3.33
N THR A 143 17.67 11.93 -3.33
CA THR A 143 19.08 11.89 -2.91
C THR A 143 19.14 11.73 -1.39
N LEU A 144 19.93 10.77 -0.91
CA LEU A 144 20.16 10.58 0.52
C LEU A 144 21.14 11.64 1.05
N ASP A 145 20.97 12.07 2.28
CA ASP A 145 21.86 13.04 2.93
C ASP A 145 23.25 12.44 3.20
N ALA A 146 23.28 11.12 3.44
CA ALA A 146 24.48 10.31 3.46
C ALA A 146 24.22 8.97 2.75
N PRO A 147 25.21 8.39 2.05
CA PRO A 147 25.04 7.08 1.46
C PRO A 147 24.75 6.01 2.53
N TYR A 148 23.75 5.18 2.29
CA TYR A 148 23.44 4.03 3.13
C TYR A 148 24.26 2.83 2.67
N LEU A 149 25.10 2.30 3.56
CA LEU A 149 25.86 1.10 3.30
C LEU A 149 25.00 -0.12 3.60
N TRP A 150 24.44 -0.73 2.55
CA TRP A 150 23.74 -2.00 2.69
C TRP A 150 24.74 -3.15 2.71
N ILE A 151 24.73 -3.89 3.81
CA ILE A 151 25.50 -5.11 4.01
C ILE A 151 24.47 -6.24 4.06
N PRO A 152 24.54 -7.26 3.19
CA PRO A 152 23.53 -8.31 3.07
C PRO A 152 23.59 -9.32 4.23
N ILE A 153 23.49 -8.85 5.47
CA ILE A 153 23.31 -9.70 6.67
C ILE A 153 21.86 -10.20 6.77
N SER A 154 20.93 -9.47 6.17
CA SER A 154 19.57 -9.89 5.86
C SER A 154 19.42 -9.94 4.33
N PRO A 155 18.67 -10.90 3.77
CA PRO A 155 18.45 -10.97 2.33
C PRO A 155 17.61 -9.80 1.80
N THR A 156 16.99 -9.00 2.67
CA THR A 156 16.16 -7.86 2.27
C THR A 156 16.66 -6.53 2.82
N LEU A 157 16.47 -5.46 2.04
CA LEU A 157 16.59 -4.06 2.45
C LEU A 157 15.19 -3.50 2.67
N THR A 158 14.98 -2.75 3.75
CA THR A 158 13.74 -2.01 4.00
C THR A 158 14.03 -0.53 4.04
N TRP A 159 13.18 0.26 3.40
CA TRP A 159 13.15 1.70 3.59
C TRP A 159 11.75 2.18 3.93
N GLU A 160 11.69 3.22 4.75
CA GLU A 160 10.46 3.84 5.19
C GLU A 160 10.51 5.34 4.92
N ALA A 161 9.51 5.88 4.23
CA ALA A 161 9.29 7.31 4.04
C ALA A 161 8.15 7.78 4.94
N ARG A 162 8.41 8.83 5.73
CA ARG A 162 7.40 9.53 6.54
C ARG A 162 7.11 10.85 5.84
N ILE A 163 5.91 10.99 5.29
CA ILE A 163 5.48 12.20 4.61
C ILE A 163 4.77 13.11 5.60
N PHE A 164 5.15 14.38 5.65
CA PHE A 164 4.55 15.44 6.44
C PHE A 164 3.77 16.45 5.58
N GLY A 165 4.03 16.49 4.28
CA GLY A 165 3.33 17.32 3.30
C GLY A 165 3.67 16.91 1.87
N ASN A 166 2.70 16.96 0.96
CA ASN A 166 2.91 16.65 -0.46
C ASN A 166 1.99 17.49 -1.37
N PRO A 167 2.07 18.83 -1.32
CA PRO A 167 1.39 19.69 -2.28
C PRO A 167 1.81 19.33 -3.71
N ALA A 168 0.81 19.27 -4.59
CA ALA A 168 0.98 19.06 -6.01
C ALA A 168 0.55 20.30 -6.79
N THR A 169 1.24 20.57 -7.90
CA THR A 169 0.82 21.56 -8.89
C THR A 169 0.76 20.92 -10.26
N GLY A 170 -0.08 21.41 -11.16
CA GLY A 170 -0.18 20.93 -12.54
C GLY A 170 -0.56 19.45 -12.68
N THR A 171 -0.24 18.86 -13.84
CA THR A 171 -0.48 17.45 -14.14
C THR A 171 0.73 16.61 -13.74
N PHE A 172 0.55 15.66 -12.84
CA PHE A 172 1.60 14.75 -12.36
C PHE A 172 1.17 13.31 -12.60
N ALA A 173 1.99 12.55 -13.31
CA ALA A 173 1.78 11.13 -13.58
C ALA A 173 1.86 10.31 -12.30
N VAL A 174 1.05 9.26 -12.25
CA VAL A 174 1.16 8.20 -11.24
C VAL A 174 2.47 7.44 -11.42
N LEU A 175 3.04 6.94 -10.32
CA LEU A 175 4.27 6.14 -10.39
C LEU A 175 3.99 4.76 -10.96
N ASP A 176 4.98 4.20 -11.64
CA ASP A 176 4.91 2.83 -12.13
C ASP A 176 4.87 1.83 -10.98
N ALA A 177 4.01 0.81 -11.08
CA ALA A 177 3.90 -0.24 -10.07
C ALA A 177 3.60 -1.61 -10.66
N GLY A 178 4.37 -2.61 -10.24
CA GLY A 178 4.00 -4.01 -10.40
C GLY A 178 2.62 -4.25 -9.79
N SER A 179 1.61 -4.52 -10.64
CA SER A 179 0.38 -5.14 -10.17
C SER A 179 0.59 -6.64 -10.16
N ILE A 180 0.28 -7.27 -9.04
CA ILE A 180 -0.21 -8.64 -9.09
C ILE A 180 -1.68 -8.51 -9.43
N THR A 181 -2.07 -9.07 -10.58
CA THR A 181 -3.45 -9.08 -11.04
C THR A 181 -4.34 -9.63 -9.95
N THR A 182 -5.14 -8.75 -9.35
CA THR A 182 -6.26 -9.13 -8.50
C THR A 182 -7.34 -9.68 -9.42
N ALA A 183 -7.73 -10.94 -9.23
CA ALA A 183 -8.91 -11.45 -9.87
C ALA A 183 -10.09 -10.56 -9.43
N SER A 184 -10.81 -9.98 -10.40
CA SER A 184 -12.02 -9.25 -10.10
C SER A 184 -13.02 -10.21 -9.47
N ALA A 185 -13.55 -9.83 -8.32
CA ALA A 185 -14.59 -10.60 -7.67
C ALA A 185 -15.83 -10.65 -8.55
N THR A 186 -16.24 -11.85 -8.97
CA THR A 186 -17.55 -12.06 -9.55
C THR A 186 -18.59 -11.95 -8.44
N THR A 187 -19.60 -11.11 -8.63
CA THR A 187 -20.76 -11.04 -7.73
C THR A 187 -21.40 -12.43 -7.64
N VAL A 188 -21.30 -13.09 -6.50
CA VAL A 188 -21.90 -14.42 -6.27
C VAL A 188 -23.37 -14.23 -5.86
N GLY A 189 -24.21 -13.89 -6.83
CA GLY A 189 -25.66 -13.81 -6.67
C GLY A 189 -26.23 -12.41 -6.38
N THR A 190 -27.54 -12.25 -6.61
CA THR A 190 -28.28 -10.98 -6.45
C THR A 190 -28.67 -10.66 -5.01
N GLY A 191 -28.37 -11.55 -4.05
CA GLY A 191 -28.83 -11.46 -2.67
C GLY A 191 -30.36 -11.51 -2.54
N CYS A 192 -30.87 -11.15 -1.36
CA CYS A 192 -32.31 -11.10 -1.06
C CYS A 192 -32.70 -9.76 -0.45
N VAL A 193 -33.98 -9.37 -0.58
CA VAL A 193 -34.49 -8.15 0.06
C VAL A 193 -34.75 -8.44 1.54
N CYS A 194 -33.89 -7.91 2.41
CA CYS A 194 -34.03 -8.04 3.86
C CYS A 194 -35.28 -7.31 4.38
N THR A 195 -35.83 -7.76 5.51
CA THR A 195 -36.92 -7.08 6.21
C THR A 195 -36.56 -5.61 6.47
N GLY A 196 -37.46 -4.70 6.09
CA GLY A 196 -37.25 -3.25 6.24
C GLY A 196 -36.37 -2.62 5.15
N ARG A 197 -36.08 -3.34 4.05
CA ARG A 197 -35.35 -2.82 2.89
C ARG A 197 -36.20 -2.92 1.62
N THR A 198 -35.88 -2.10 0.63
CA THR A 198 -36.49 -2.11 -0.70
C THR A 198 -35.55 -2.65 -1.77
N THR A 199 -34.27 -2.78 -1.45
CA THR A 199 -33.21 -3.30 -2.31
C THR A 199 -32.63 -4.57 -1.70
N ALA A 200 -32.14 -5.46 -2.57
CA ALA A 200 -31.48 -6.68 -2.12
C ALA A 200 -30.18 -6.36 -1.37
N GLN A 201 -29.89 -7.16 -0.34
CA GLN A 201 -28.59 -7.17 0.32
C GLN A 201 -27.52 -7.56 -0.70
N THR A 202 -26.45 -6.80 -0.77
CA THR A 202 -25.30 -7.14 -1.62
C THR A 202 -24.06 -7.32 -0.76
N ALA A 203 -23.26 -8.32 -1.11
CA ALA A 203 -21.91 -8.48 -0.60
C ALA A 203 -20.94 -7.98 -1.67
N SER A 204 -19.93 -7.23 -1.25
CA SER A 204 -18.81 -6.82 -2.09
C SER A 204 -17.54 -7.35 -1.44
N ILE A 205 -16.69 -8.02 -2.21
CA ILE A 205 -15.35 -8.37 -1.76
C ILE A 205 -14.34 -7.52 -2.52
N SER A 206 -13.47 -6.86 -1.78
CA SER A 206 -12.26 -6.24 -2.29
C SER A 206 -11.12 -7.18 -1.95
N VAL A 207 -10.38 -7.61 -2.97
CA VAL A 207 -9.17 -8.39 -2.81
C VAL A 207 -8.00 -7.47 -3.14
N ALA A 208 -7.00 -7.43 -2.27
CA ALA A 208 -5.77 -6.71 -2.47
C ALA A 208 -4.62 -7.68 -2.20
N ASP A 209 -3.79 -7.92 -3.20
CA ASP A 209 -2.48 -8.51 -2.96
C ASP A 209 -1.54 -7.39 -2.51
N MET A 210 -0.97 -7.54 -1.32
CA MET A 210 0.01 -6.65 -0.75
C MET A 210 1.34 -7.38 -0.60
N GLN A 211 1.96 -7.72 -1.73
CA GLN A 211 3.33 -8.24 -1.82
C GLN A 211 3.55 -9.50 -0.96
N GLY A 212 2.71 -10.52 -1.14
CA GLY A 212 2.83 -11.81 -0.45
C GLY A 212 1.72 -12.09 0.56
N TYR A 213 0.88 -11.09 0.85
CA TYR A 213 -0.36 -11.28 1.59
C TYR A 213 -1.56 -11.01 0.70
N LEU A 214 -2.47 -11.99 0.64
CA LEU A 214 -3.79 -11.78 0.07
C LEU A 214 -4.70 -11.17 1.14
N GLY A 215 -4.85 -9.85 1.12
CA GLY A 215 -5.87 -9.16 1.88
C GLY A 215 -7.21 -9.30 1.18
N PHE A 216 -8.26 -9.63 1.92
CA PHE A 216 -9.63 -9.47 1.45
C PHE A 216 -10.42 -8.66 2.47
N ALA A 217 -11.25 -7.74 1.98
CA ALA A 217 -12.22 -7.01 2.76
C ALA A 217 -13.60 -7.35 2.22
N ILE A 218 -14.50 -7.80 3.09
CA ILE A 218 -15.88 -8.09 2.70
C ILE A 218 -16.77 -7.00 3.29
N GLY A 219 -17.41 -6.26 2.40
CA GLY A 219 -18.44 -5.28 2.71
C GLY A 219 -19.83 -5.86 2.45
N THR A 220 -20.82 -5.40 3.20
CA THR A 220 -22.22 -5.66 2.89
C THR A 220 -22.98 -4.35 2.82
N THR A 221 -23.93 -4.26 1.90
CA THR A 221 -24.87 -3.14 1.83
C THR A 221 -26.30 -3.65 1.88
N ASN A 222 -27.23 -2.80 2.33
CA ASN A 222 -28.66 -3.13 2.46
C ASN A 222 -28.98 -4.33 3.38
N GLY A 223 -28.12 -4.65 4.36
CA GLY A 223 -28.47 -5.61 5.40
C GLY A 223 -29.63 -5.11 6.29
N THR A 224 -30.36 -6.02 6.93
CA THR A 224 -31.38 -5.69 7.94
C THR A 224 -30.81 -4.71 8.96
N PRO A 225 -31.44 -3.55 9.25
CA PRO A 225 -30.91 -2.59 10.21
C PRO A 225 -30.65 -3.19 11.60
N SER A 226 -29.59 -2.74 12.28
CA SER A 226 -29.22 -3.17 13.64
C SER A 226 -29.00 -4.68 13.79
N SER A 227 -28.70 -5.37 12.70
CA SER A 227 -28.47 -6.82 12.67
C SER A 227 -26.99 -7.13 12.50
N GLN A 228 -26.56 -8.20 13.15
CA GLN A 228 -25.19 -8.68 13.00
C GLN A 228 -24.99 -9.27 11.60
N VAL A 229 -23.87 -8.94 10.99
CA VAL A 229 -23.49 -9.42 9.66
C VAL A 229 -22.34 -10.39 9.81
N TYR A 230 -22.46 -11.52 9.14
CA TYR A 230 -21.39 -12.51 9.03
C TYR A 230 -21.02 -12.73 7.56
N SER A 231 -19.75 -12.97 7.31
CA SER A 231 -19.23 -13.47 6.05
C SER A 231 -18.82 -14.91 6.24
N ALA A 232 -19.42 -15.79 5.44
CA ALA A 232 -18.95 -17.16 5.33
C ALA A 232 -18.03 -17.31 4.12
N ILE A 233 -16.90 -17.95 4.31
CA ILE A 233 -15.89 -18.21 3.28
C ILE A 233 -15.64 -19.72 3.25
N GLY A 234 -15.55 -20.29 2.06
CA GLY A 234 -15.36 -21.72 1.89
C GLY A 234 -14.56 -22.07 0.65
N PHE A 235 -14.13 -23.31 0.58
CA PHE A 235 -13.30 -23.82 -0.51
C PHE A 235 -14.11 -24.64 -1.53
N SER A 236 -15.34 -25.01 -1.17
CA SER A 236 -16.29 -25.68 -2.04
C SER A 236 -17.63 -24.95 -2.08
N ASN A 237 -18.39 -25.19 -3.15
CA ASN A 237 -19.76 -24.70 -3.31
C ASN A 237 -20.73 -25.86 -3.12
N PRO A 238 -21.18 -26.13 -1.88
CA PRO A 238 -22.06 -27.23 -1.61
C PRO A 238 -23.52 -26.93 -2.04
N ASN A 239 -23.83 -25.66 -2.34
CA ASN A 239 -25.16 -25.19 -2.74
C ASN A 239 -26.28 -25.70 -1.79
N LEU A 240 -26.07 -25.52 -0.49
CA LEU A 240 -26.91 -26.10 0.56
C LEU A 240 -28.04 -25.14 0.96
N PRO A 241 -29.31 -25.57 0.97
CA PRO A 241 -30.37 -24.79 1.58
C PRO A 241 -30.19 -24.77 3.10
N ILE A 242 -30.03 -23.59 3.68
CA ILE A 242 -29.94 -23.41 5.14
C ILE A 242 -31.24 -22.78 5.63
N PRO A 243 -32.01 -23.45 6.51
CA PRO A 243 -33.21 -22.87 7.10
C PRO A 243 -32.93 -21.51 7.74
N GLY A 244 -33.74 -20.50 7.41
CA GLY A 244 -33.59 -19.14 7.91
C GLY A 244 -32.69 -18.22 7.06
N LEU A 245 -31.97 -18.76 6.07
CA LEU A 245 -31.35 -17.95 5.03
C LEU A 245 -32.32 -17.73 3.87
N CYS A 246 -32.19 -16.58 3.22
CA CYS A 246 -33.02 -16.19 2.08
C CYS A 246 -32.52 -16.77 0.74
N ALA A 247 -31.40 -17.49 0.76
CA ALA A 247 -30.81 -18.19 -0.38
C ALA A 247 -29.99 -19.40 0.11
N ASN A 248 -29.62 -20.29 -0.82
CA ASN A 248 -28.71 -21.37 -0.51
C ASN A 248 -27.32 -20.83 -0.13
N SER A 249 -26.63 -21.52 0.79
CA SER A 249 -25.22 -21.29 1.03
C SER A 249 -24.40 -21.88 -0.11
N HIS A 250 -23.65 -21.02 -0.79
CA HIS A 250 -22.70 -21.42 -1.84
C HIS A 250 -21.28 -21.62 -1.30
N THR A 251 -21.14 -21.79 0.01
CA THR A 251 -19.88 -22.02 0.70
C THR A 251 -20.07 -23.13 1.75
N ASP A 252 -19.04 -23.95 1.94
CA ASP A 252 -18.93 -24.94 3.01
C ASP A 252 -18.68 -24.34 4.40
N LEU A 253 -18.69 -23.00 4.53
CA LEU A 253 -18.55 -22.27 5.78
C LEU A 253 -17.22 -22.52 6.50
N THR A 254 -16.15 -22.88 5.77
CA THR A 254 -14.83 -23.15 6.37
C THR A 254 -14.37 -22.02 7.31
N PHE A 255 -14.66 -20.77 6.97
CA PHE A 255 -14.49 -19.62 7.88
C PHE A 255 -15.80 -18.85 8.02
N LEU A 256 -16.11 -18.44 9.25
CA LEU A 256 -17.20 -17.53 9.55
C LEU A 256 -16.64 -16.29 10.26
N ILE A 257 -16.76 -15.14 9.60
CA ILE A 257 -16.16 -13.88 10.04
C ILE A 257 -17.28 -12.91 10.40
N ALA A 258 -17.25 -12.33 11.60
CA ALA A 258 -18.20 -11.29 11.98
C ALA A 258 -17.79 -9.95 11.35
N ASN A 259 -18.63 -9.39 10.48
CA ASN A 259 -18.35 -8.11 9.80
C ASN A 259 -18.87 -6.89 10.57
N GLY A 260 -19.50 -7.09 11.73
CA GLY A 260 -20.07 -6.03 12.57
C GLY A 260 -21.61 -6.00 12.56
N VAL A 261 -22.17 -4.84 12.89
CA VAL A 261 -23.62 -4.61 12.96
C VAL A 261 -23.99 -3.54 11.94
N THR A 262 -25.01 -3.78 11.13
CA THR A 262 -25.55 -2.80 10.19
C THR A 262 -26.08 -1.57 10.94
N SER A 263 -25.58 -0.40 10.58
CA SER A 263 -26.15 0.83 11.12
C SER A 263 -27.47 1.15 10.41
N ALA A 264 -28.51 1.45 11.18
CA ALA A 264 -29.65 2.19 10.65
C ALA A 264 -29.17 3.62 10.41
N VAL A 265 -28.95 4.01 9.16
CA VAL A 265 -28.86 5.44 8.83
C VAL A 265 -30.25 6.00 9.14
N PRO A 266 -30.40 6.90 10.13
CA PRO A 266 -31.69 7.47 10.42
C PRO A 266 -32.21 8.16 9.15
N ALA A 267 -33.49 7.96 8.84
CA ALA A 267 -34.15 8.84 7.89
C ALA A 267 -33.91 10.29 8.36
N ALA A 268 -33.45 11.16 7.46
CA ALA A 268 -33.03 12.51 7.80
C ALA A 268 -34.03 13.20 8.76
N ASN A 269 -33.50 13.88 9.79
CA ASN A 269 -34.20 14.64 10.84
C ASN A 269 -34.53 13.94 12.18
N THR A 270 -33.77 12.94 12.63
CA THR A 270 -33.74 12.63 14.08
C THR A 270 -32.48 13.22 14.71
N THR A 271 -32.70 14.25 15.52
CA THR A 271 -31.68 14.87 16.36
C THR A 271 -31.21 13.84 17.39
N ARG A 272 -29.92 13.46 17.29
CA ARG A 272 -29.15 12.54 18.15
C ARG A 272 -29.22 11.05 17.76
N VAL A 273 -28.17 10.59 17.08
CA VAL A 273 -27.78 9.17 17.09
C VAL A 273 -27.06 8.90 18.40
N ALA A 274 -27.47 7.86 19.13
CA ALA A 274 -26.76 7.39 20.31
C ALA A 274 -25.37 6.90 19.88
N GLN A 275 -24.32 7.54 20.40
CA GLN A 275 -22.95 7.03 20.32
C GLN A 275 -22.91 5.64 20.97
N VAL A 276 -22.62 4.61 20.18
CA VAL A 276 -22.22 3.31 20.73
C VAL A 276 -20.76 3.45 21.14
N SER A 277 -20.52 3.37 22.44
CA SER A 277 -19.20 3.35 23.08
C SER A 277 -18.27 2.32 22.45
N ARG A 278 -17.01 2.71 22.24
CA ARG A 278 -15.92 1.90 21.68
C ARG A 278 -15.40 0.88 22.70
N MET A 279 -14.86 -0.22 22.17
CA MET A 279 -14.00 -1.16 22.90
C MET A 279 -12.66 -0.50 23.24
N PHE A 280 -12.20 -0.69 24.48
CA PHE A 280 -10.84 -0.35 24.92
C PHE A 280 -9.85 -1.44 24.47
N ASP A 281 -8.66 -1.04 24.04
CA ASP A 281 -7.45 -1.77 24.42
C ASP A 281 -7.03 -1.28 25.81
N SER A 282 -6.42 -2.15 26.60
CA SER A 282 -5.90 -1.80 27.92
C SER A 282 -4.41 -1.41 27.89
N SER A 283 -3.95 -0.64 26.90
CA SER A 283 -2.61 -0.05 26.95
C SER A 283 -2.41 1.11 25.95
N GLY A 284 -2.53 2.35 26.44
CA GLY A 284 -1.91 3.51 25.79
C GLY A 284 -2.86 4.62 25.39
N THR A 285 -3.16 5.48 26.36
CA THR A 285 -3.80 6.80 26.27
C THR A 285 -3.68 7.55 24.93
N THR A 286 -4.82 7.78 24.28
CA THR A 286 -5.06 9.01 23.48
C THR A 286 -6.43 9.58 23.86
N THR A 287 -6.48 10.85 24.27
CA THR A 287 -7.67 11.55 24.78
C THR A 287 -8.41 12.34 23.69
N SER A 288 -8.38 11.90 22.43
CA SER A 288 -9.16 12.56 21.38
C SER A 288 -10.61 12.04 21.36
N THR A 289 -11.55 12.91 21.72
CA THR A 289 -13.00 12.65 21.69
C THR A 289 -13.69 13.04 20.38
N ASP A 290 -12.95 13.51 19.37
CA ASP A 290 -13.56 13.99 18.12
C ASP A 290 -13.48 12.92 17.02
N GLY A 291 -14.65 12.37 16.66
CA GLY A 291 -14.83 11.52 15.49
C GLY A 291 -15.53 12.28 14.37
N LEU A 292 -14.85 12.51 13.26
CA LEU A 292 -15.46 13.00 12.01
C LEU A 292 -16.26 11.85 11.36
N VAL A 293 -17.55 12.10 11.10
CA VAL A 293 -18.43 11.21 10.31
C VAL A 293 -18.33 11.62 8.85
N PHE A 294 -17.92 10.70 7.99
CA PHE A 294 -18.04 10.85 6.53
C PHE A 294 -19.32 10.17 6.07
N THR A 295 -20.23 10.91 5.47
CA THR A 295 -21.55 10.44 5.01
C THR A 295 -21.52 9.50 3.80
N THR A 296 -20.34 9.13 3.29
CA THR A 296 -20.18 8.27 2.09
C THR A 296 -19.05 7.24 2.20
N SER A 297 -18.59 6.87 3.40
CA SER A 297 -17.48 5.92 3.56
C SER A 297 -17.97 4.47 3.73
N THR A 298 -17.65 3.62 2.76
CA THR A 298 -17.54 2.16 2.88
C THR A 298 -16.37 1.84 3.80
N LEU A 299 -16.62 1.65 5.10
CA LEU A 299 -15.63 1.10 6.02
C LEU A 299 -15.64 -0.43 5.92
N GLY A 300 -14.53 -1.00 5.43
CA GLY A 300 -14.18 -2.38 5.69
C GLY A 300 -13.69 -2.51 7.13
N TYR A 301 -14.24 -3.46 7.88
CA TYR A 301 -13.71 -3.83 9.18
C TYR A 301 -12.56 -4.82 8.98
N GLY A 302 -11.37 -4.48 9.46
CA GLY A 302 -10.32 -5.46 9.71
C GLY A 302 -10.47 -5.98 11.12
N LEU A 303 -10.82 -7.26 11.29
CA LEU A 303 -10.71 -7.92 12.58
C LEU A 303 -9.23 -8.23 12.85
N PRO A 304 -8.66 -7.83 13.99
CA PRO A 304 -7.42 -8.42 14.48
C PRO A 304 -7.71 -9.88 14.87
N VAL A 305 -7.01 -10.81 14.24
CA VAL A 305 -7.06 -12.25 14.60
C VAL A 305 -5.71 -12.65 15.19
N GLU A 306 -5.28 -11.94 16.23
CA GLU A 306 -4.31 -12.45 17.21
C GLU A 306 -4.39 -11.58 18.46
N PHE A 307 -4.69 -12.20 19.60
CA PHE A 307 -4.39 -11.65 20.91
C PHE A 307 -3.20 -12.47 21.42
N ASN A 308 -2.20 -11.78 22.01
CA ASN A 308 -1.04 -12.43 22.63
C ASN A 308 -1.42 -13.62 23.52
#